data_AF-A0A959A8H9-F1
#
_entry.id   AF-A0A959A8H9-F1
#
_cell.length_a   1.000
_cell.length_b   1.000
_cell.length_c   1.000
_cell.angle_alpha   90.00
_cell.angle_beta   90.00
_cell.angle_gamma   90.00
#
_symmetry.space_group_name_H-M   'P 1'
#
loop_
_entity.id
_entity.type
_entity.pdbx_description
1 polymer ?
#
loop_
_entity_poly.entity_id
_entity_poly.type
_entity_poly.pdbx_seq_one_letter_code
_entity_poly.pdbx_strand_id
1 'polypeptide(L)'
;MAKKKTKKNTSKQPSAFSLKNWWQSELGSRRPILKFWLGFAGVMALFYVLTVQPFYFENVQEPVSAFFASVTSWLLNLFGQQTQASGMNISAPAFSLSIKEGCDAIAPVMLVLTGILLFPAAWRQKLKGIAIGMLALFGLNLVRIASLYFVGIHAPDYFEFMHVEFWQVVFIGLAILYFFYWLHAVTKPASHAPAS
;
A
#
# COMPACT_ATOMS: atom_id res chain seq x y z
N MET A 1 43.02 -57.07 -46.78
CA MET A 1 41.55 -56.93 -46.77
C MET A 1 41.09 -56.47 -45.37
N ALA A 2 40.09 -55.60 -45.35
CA ALA A 2 39.27 -55.12 -44.22
C ALA A 2 39.93 -54.30 -43.08
N LYS A 3 39.67 -52.99 -43.14
CA LYS A 3 39.81 -51.98 -42.09
C LYS A 3 38.48 -51.86 -41.30
N LYS A 4 38.58 -51.66 -39.98
CA LYS A 4 37.75 -50.76 -39.13
C LYS A 4 36.34 -51.24 -38.71
N LYS A 5 36.07 -51.29 -37.39
CA LYS A 5 35.47 -50.18 -36.62
C LYS A 5 35.23 -50.58 -35.15
N THR A 6 35.96 -49.90 -34.26
CA THR A 6 35.75 -49.83 -32.81
C THR A 6 34.35 -49.28 -32.50
N LYS A 7 33.57 -50.00 -31.67
CA LYS A 7 32.31 -49.50 -31.07
C LYS A 7 32.65 -48.32 -30.15
N LYS A 8 32.21 -47.11 -30.51
CA LYS A 8 32.30 -45.93 -29.66
C LYS A 8 31.11 -45.95 -28.70
N ASN A 9 31.41 -46.20 -27.42
CA ASN A 9 30.46 -46.19 -26.32
C ASN A 9 29.99 -44.74 -26.09
N THR A 10 28.73 -44.42 -26.37
CA THR A 10 28.15 -43.10 -26.08
C THR A 10 27.63 -43.07 -24.66
N SER A 11 28.52 -42.79 -23.70
CA SER A 11 28.09 -42.33 -22.39
C SER A 11 27.47 -40.94 -22.53
N LYS A 12 26.14 -40.84 -22.33
CA LYS A 12 25.47 -39.56 -22.11
C LYS A 12 26.03 -38.95 -20.82
N GLN A 13 26.96 -38.02 -20.97
CA GLN A 13 27.40 -37.14 -19.88
C GLN A 13 26.19 -36.31 -19.41
N PRO A 14 25.98 -36.13 -18.09
CA PRO A 14 24.91 -35.27 -17.59
C PRO A 14 25.21 -33.85 -18.05
N SER A 15 24.23 -33.19 -18.68
CA SER A 15 24.37 -31.81 -19.13
C SER A 15 24.74 -30.94 -17.93
N ALA A 16 25.96 -30.41 -17.91
CA ALA A 16 26.42 -29.49 -16.88
C ALA A 16 25.41 -28.35 -16.74
N PHE A 17 24.94 -28.10 -15.51
CA PHE A 17 24.03 -27.00 -15.21
C PHE A 17 24.70 -25.68 -15.60
N SER A 18 24.32 -25.16 -16.76
CA SER A 18 24.83 -23.88 -17.26
C SER A 18 24.09 -22.75 -16.56
N LEU A 19 24.73 -22.20 -15.53
CA LEU A 19 24.28 -21.02 -14.78
C LEU A 19 23.85 -19.87 -15.71
N LYS A 20 24.53 -19.70 -16.85
CA LYS A 20 24.23 -18.66 -17.85
C LYS A 20 22.90 -18.90 -18.56
N ASN A 21 22.62 -20.15 -18.94
CA ASN A 21 21.36 -20.51 -19.62
C ASN A 21 20.19 -20.55 -18.64
N TRP A 22 20.46 -20.93 -17.39
CA TRP A 22 19.51 -20.82 -16.28
C TRP A 22 19.17 -19.34 -15.99
N TRP A 23 20.17 -18.45 -15.88
CA TRP A 23 19.93 -17.00 -15.70
C TRP A 23 19.13 -16.38 -16.86
N GLN A 24 19.46 -16.70 -18.11
CA GLN A 24 18.80 -16.11 -19.29
C GLN A 24 17.34 -16.58 -19.48
N SER A 25 17.03 -17.83 -19.15
CA SER A 25 15.66 -18.37 -19.23
C SER A 25 14.78 -17.84 -18.10
N GLU A 26 15.32 -17.71 -16.90
CA GLU A 26 14.62 -17.19 -15.73
C GLU A 26 14.40 -15.67 -15.82
N LEU A 27 15.36 -14.91 -16.36
CA LEU A 27 15.20 -13.49 -16.67
C LEU A 27 14.21 -13.23 -17.81
N GLY A 28 14.11 -14.13 -18.80
CA GLY A 28 13.26 -14.00 -19.97
C GLY A 28 11.77 -14.12 -19.65
N SER A 29 11.39 -15.05 -18.78
CA SER A 29 10.01 -15.23 -18.30
C SER A 29 9.60 -14.16 -17.27
N ARG A 30 10.57 -13.63 -16.49
CA ARG A 30 10.34 -12.61 -15.45
C ARG A 30 10.38 -11.16 -15.94
N ARG A 31 10.65 -10.89 -17.23
CA ARG A 31 10.71 -9.52 -17.79
C ARG A 31 9.46 -8.67 -17.51
N PRO A 32 8.22 -9.18 -17.61
CA PRO A 32 7.02 -8.39 -17.32
C PRO A 32 6.90 -8.03 -15.83
N ILE A 33 7.22 -8.99 -14.95
CA ILE A 33 7.20 -8.81 -13.49
C ILE A 33 8.26 -7.80 -13.06
N LEU A 34 9.48 -7.92 -13.59
CA LEU A 34 10.57 -6.99 -13.30
C LEU A 34 10.22 -5.56 -13.75
N LYS A 35 9.63 -5.39 -14.95
CA LYS A 35 9.17 -4.09 -15.44
C LYS A 35 8.09 -3.49 -14.54
N PHE A 36 7.14 -4.30 -14.06
CA PHE A 36 6.12 -3.85 -13.12
C PHE A 36 6.76 -3.35 -11.82
N TRP A 37 7.65 -4.13 -11.21
CA TRP A 37 8.30 -3.74 -9.95
C TRP A 37 9.22 -2.53 -10.10
N LEU A 38 9.94 -2.41 -11.21
CA LEU A 38 10.75 -1.21 -11.51
C LEU A 38 9.86 0.02 -11.70
N GLY A 39 8.73 -0.12 -12.41
CA GLY A 39 7.75 0.95 -12.55
C GLY A 39 7.12 1.33 -11.20
N PHE A 40 6.77 0.33 -10.39
CA PHE A 40 6.19 0.52 -9.07
C PHE A 40 7.15 1.28 -8.16
N ALA A 41 8.41 0.85 -8.09
CA ALA A 41 9.46 1.53 -7.34
C ALA A 41 9.69 2.95 -7.86
N GLY A 42 9.69 3.16 -9.18
CA GLY A 42 9.83 4.49 -9.79
C GLY A 42 8.70 5.44 -9.43
N VAL A 43 7.44 4.98 -9.48
CA VAL A 43 6.27 5.79 -9.12
C VAL A 43 6.21 6.05 -7.61
N MET A 44 6.53 5.07 -6.78
CA MET A 44 6.65 5.28 -5.32
C MET A 44 7.75 6.30 -4.99
N ALA A 45 8.91 6.21 -5.64
CA ALA A 45 10.00 7.16 -5.45
C ALA A 45 9.58 8.57 -5.88
N LEU A 46 8.88 8.70 -7.01
CA LEU A 46 8.32 9.96 -7.46
C LEU A 46 7.35 10.54 -6.42
N PHE A 47 6.40 9.73 -5.94
CA PHE A 47 5.46 10.17 -4.91
C PHE A 47 6.17 10.61 -3.63
N TYR A 48 7.16 9.85 -3.16
CA TYR A 48 7.96 10.23 -2.01
C TYR A 48 8.66 11.59 -2.20
N VAL A 49 9.31 11.80 -3.35
CA VAL A 49 9.97 13.07 -3.68
C VAL A 49 8.97 14.24 -3.72
N LEU A 50 7.75 14.01 -4.23
CA LEU A 50 6.70 15.03 -4.26
C LEU A 50 6.21 15.39 -2.85
N THR A 51 6.09 14.41 -1.95
CA THR A 51 5.53 14.66 -0.62
C THR A 51 6.49 15.26 0.39
N VAL A 52 7.80 15.12 0.18
CA VAL A 52 8.79 15.82 1.01
C VAL A 52 8.92 17.31 0.67
N GLN A 53 8.28 17.78 -0.40
CA GLN A 53 8.34 19.20 -0.76
C GLN A 53 7.51 20.05 0.22
N PRO A 54 8.01 21.22 0.67
CA PRO A 54 7.26 22.14 1.53
C PRO A 54 5.90 22.52 0.94
N PHE A 55 5.86 22.72 -0.38
CA PHE A 55 4.63 23.01 -1.11
C PHE A 55 3.55 21.93 -0.89
N TYR A 56 3.91 20.65 -0.96
CA TYR A 56 2.96 19.57 -0.72
C TYR A 56 2.52 19.54 0.75
N PHE A 57 3.46 19.74 1.67
CA PHE A 57 3.15 19.75 3.09
C PHE A 57 2.10 20.82 3.42
N GLU A 58 2.35 22.08 3.03
CA GLU A 58 1.51 23.23 3.35
C GLU A 58 0.17 23.23 2.61
N ASN A 59 0.14 22.79 1.34
CA ASN A 59 -1.05 22.91 0.49
C ASN A 59 -1.90 21.64 0.43
N VAL A 60 -1.35 20.48 0.83
CA VAL A 60 -2.04 19.19 0.74
C VAL A 60 -2.06 18.49 2.08
N GLN A 61 -0.91 18.19 2.67
CA GLN A 61 -0.85 17.37 3.87
C GLN A 61 -1.48 18.06 5.09
N GLU A 62 -1.14 19.32 5.33
CA GLU A 62 -1.65 20.08 6.46
C GLU A 62 -3.17 20.29 6.38
N PRO A 63 -3.76 20.77 5.26
CA PRO A 63 -5.21 20.89 5.14
C PRO A 63 -5.94 19.55 5.28
N VAL A 64 -5.40 18.48 4.70
CA VAL A 64 -5.99 17.13 4.83
C VAL A 64 -5.92 16.65 6.27
N SER A 65 -4.78 16.84 6.95
CA SER A 65 -4.61 16.47 8.36
C SER A 65 -5.51 17.29 9.26
N ALA A 66 -5.68 18.59 8.99
CA ALA A 66 -6.60 19.45 9.73
C ALA A 66 -8.07 19.05 9.54
N PHE A 67 -8.42 18.59 8.33
CA PHE A 67 -9.73 18.00 8.07
C PHE A 67 -9.94 16.72 8.89
N PHE A 68 -8.95 15.82 8.92
CA PHE A 68 -9.00 14.64 9.79
C PHE A 68 -9.11 15.00 11.28
N ALA A 69 -8.38 16.00 11.75
CA ALA A 69 -8.48 16.49 13.13
C ALA A 69 -9.89 16.96 13.45
N SER A 70 -10.48 17.74 12.54
CA SER A 70 -11.83 18.30 12.68
C SER A 70 -12.90 17.21 12.71
N VAL A 71 -12.86 16.28 11.76
CA VAL A 71 -13.82 15.15 11.70
C VAL A 71 -13.66 14.23 12.90
N THR A 72 -12.43 13.91 13.30
CA THR A 72 -12.19 13.05 14.46
C THR A 72 -12.63 13.72 15.76
N SER A 73 -12.34 15.00 15.96
CA SER A 73 -12.82 15.76 17.12
C SER A 73 -14.35 15.80 17.17
N TRP A 74 -15.01 16.01 16.02
CA TRP A 74 -16.47 15.92 15.95
C TRP A 74 -16.99 14.54 16.38
N LEU A 75 -16.37 13.46 15.88
CA LEU A 75 -16.72 12.09 16.28
C LEU A 75 -16.48 11.83 17.77
N LEU A 76 -15.33 12.23 18.32
CA LEU A 76 -14.99 12.05 19.74
C LEU A 76 -15.96 12.81 20.65
N ASN A 77 -16.45 13.98 20.21
CA ASN A 77 -17.46 14.74 20.94
C ASN A 77 -18.84 14.07 20.97
N LEU A 78 -19.18 13.23 19.98
CA LEU A 78 -20.37 12.37 20.07
C LEU A 78 -20.26 11.37 21.23
N PHE A 79 -19.04 11.05 21.66
CA PHE A 79 -18.73 10.21 22.82
C PHE A 79 -18.38 11.03 24.08
N GLY A 80 -18.65 12.34 24.09
CA GLY A 80 -18.51 13.20 25.28
C GLY A 80 -17.09 13.64 25.63
N GLN A 81 -16.12 13.53 24.73
CA GLN A 81 -14.69 13.80 25.04
C GLN A 81 -14.28 15.29 25.10
N GLN A 82 -15.22 16.23 24.89
CA GLN A 82 -15.00 17.69 24.91
C GLN A 82 -13.71 18.15 24.19
N THR A 83 -13.43 17.55 23.04
CA THR A 83 -12.24 17.83 22.23
C THR A 83 -12.45 19.07 21.36
N GLN A 84 -11.36 19.80 21.07
CA GLN A 84 -11.31 20.89 20.11
C GLN A 84 -10.22 20.62 19.08
N ALA A 85 -10.52 20.82 17.80
CA ALA A 85 -9.55 20.69 16.72
C ALA A 85 -9.02 22.08 16.34
N SER A 86 -7.70 22.22 16.23
CA SER A 86 -7.02 23.43 15.76
C SER A 86 -5.85 23.05 14.85
N GLY A 87 -5.97 23.36 13.56
CA GLY A 87 -5.04 22.87 12.54
C GLY A 87 -4.97 21.33 12.61
N MET A 88 -3.76 20.79 12.73
CA MET A 88 -3.51 19.35 12.82
C MET A 88 -3.63 18.77 14.24
N ASN A 89 -4.01 19.57 15.23
CA ASN A 89 -4.03 19.17 16.63
C ASN A 89 -5.46 18.94 17.12
N ILE A 90 -5.65 17.90 17.93
CA ILE A 90 -6.87 17.63 18.69
C ILE A 90 -6.52 17.79 20.17
N SER A 91 -7.15 18.73 20.85
CA SER A 91 -6.86 19.04 22.26
C SER A 91 -8.09 18.83 23.13
N ALA A 92 -7.88 18.24 24.30
CA ALA A 92 -8.83 18.11 25.39
C ALA A 92 -8.14 18.42 26.73
N PRO A 93 -8.89 18.72 27.80
CA PRO A 93 -8.29 18.99 29.12
C PRO A 93 -7.38 17.87 29.63
N ALA A 94 -7.69 16.61 29.29
CA ALA A 94 -6.93 15.44 29.74
C ALA A 94 -5.76 15.07 28.81
N PHE A 95 -5.80 15.43 27.53
CA PHE A 95 -4.83 14.97 26.54
C PHE A 95 -4.89 15.78 25.24
N SER A 96 -3.75 15.91 24.56
CA SER A 96 -3.66 16.52 23.23
C SER A 96 -2.89 15.60 22.29
N LEU A 97 -3.36 15.50 21.04
CA LEU A 97 -2.83 14.65 20.00
C LEU A 97 -2.53 15.49 18.75
N SER A 98 -1.32 15.39 18.20
CA SER A 98 -0.99 15.98 16.90
C SER A 98 -0.97 14.93 15.80
N ILE A 99 -1.71 15.16 14.71
CA ILE A 99 -1.75 14.25 13.55
C ILE A 99 -0.44 14.28 12.76
N LYS A 100 0.35 15.36 12.92
CA LYS A 100 1.63 15.56 12.23
C LYS A 100 2.65 14.45 12.52
N GLU A 101 2.59 13.82 13.69
CA GLU A 101 3.63 12.90 14.15
C GLU A 101 3.54 11.48 13.57
N GLY A 102 2.71 11.21 12.56
CA GLY A 102 2.67 9.88 11.91
C GLY A 102 1.28 9.38 11.55
N CYS A 103 0.25 10.23 11.67
CA CYS A 103 -1.15 9.90 11.38
C CYS A 103 -1.62 10.33 9.98
N ASP A 104 -0.70 10.64 9.06
CA ASP A 104 -1.01 11.28 7.78
C ASP A 104 -1.59 10.33 6.70
N ALA A 105 -1.64 9.02 6.96
CA ALA A 105 -2.14 7.98 6.04
C ALA A 105 -1.51 8.00 4.63
N ILE A 106 -0.42 8.74 4.42
CA ILE A 106 0.13 9.02 3.10
C ILE A 106 0.71 7.74 2.47
N ALA A 107 1.54 7.02 3.23
CA ALA A 107 2.22 5.83 2.70
C ALA A 107 1.25 4.70 2.26
N PRO A 108 0.24 4.30 3.05
CA PRO A 108 -0.76 3.32 2.60
C PRO A 108 -1.56 3.78 1.37
N VAL A 109 -1.91 5.06 1.31
CA VAL A 109 -2.62 5.64 0.15
C VAL A 109 -1.75 5.57 -1.11
N MET A 110 -0.49 5.98 -1.04
CA MET A 110 0.45 5.88 -2.15
C MET A 110 0.62 4.45 -2.63
N LEU A 111 0.71 3.49 -1.70
CA LEU A 111 0.86 2.07 -2.02
C LEU A 111 -0.31 1.58 -2.88
N VAL A 112 -1.54 1.86 -2.45
CA VAL A 112 -2.76 1.45 -3.17
C VAL A 112 -2.90 2.18 -4.50
N LEU A 113 -2.69 3.50 -4.52
CA LEU A 113 -2.76 4.31 -5.74
C LEU A 113 -1.75 3.80 -6.78
N THR A 114 -0.50 3.59 -6.37
CA THR A 114 0.55 3.10 -7.26
C THR A 114 0.23 1.73 -7.82
N GLY A 115 -0.22 0.80 -6.97
CA GLY A 115 -0.64 -0.54 -7.39
C GLY A 115 -1.76 -0.49 -8.44
N ILE A 116 -2.81 0.31 -8.20
CA ILE A 116 -3.94 0.43 -9.12
C ILE A 116 -3.54 1.10 -10.43
N LEU A 117 -2.73 2.17 -10.37
CA LEU A 117 -2.31 2.93 -11.55
C LEU A 117 -1.43 2.10 -12.48
N LEU A 118 -0.49 1.31 -11.94
CA LEU A 118 0.38 0.46 -12.76
C LEU A 118 -0.31 -0.81 -13.25
N PHE A 119 -1.35 -1.30 -12.57
CA PHE A 119 -2.01 -2.53 -13.00
C PHE A 119 -2.74 -2.33 -14.34
N PRO A 120 -2.64 -3.26 -15.31
CA PRO A 120 -3.24 -3.11 -16.64
C PRO A 120 -4.76 -3.40 -16.63
N ALA A 121 -5.53 -2.58 -15.92
CA ALA A 121 -7.00 -2.62 -15.90
C ALA A 121 -7.63 -1.44 -16.66
N ALA A 122 -8.91 -1.57 -17.02
CA ALA A 122 -9.67 -0.49 -17.64
C ALA A 122 -9.77 0.73 -16.70
N TRP A 123 -9.67 1.95 -17.24
CA TRP A 123 -9.65 3.17 -16.42
C TRP A 123 -10.88 3.33 -15.54
N ARG A 124 -12.05 2.88 -16.00
CA ARG A 124 -13.29 2.85 -15.20
C ARG A 124 -13.16 1.99 -13.95
N GLN A 125 -12.47 0.85 -14.03
CA GLN A 125 -12.22 -0.03 -12.88
C GLN A 125 -11.17 0.55 -11.94
N LYS A 126 -10.13 1.21 -12.51
CA LYS A 126 -9.13 1.94 -11.72
C LYS A 126 -9.76 3.06 -10.91
N LEU A 127 -10.53 3.95 -11.54
CA LEU A 127 -11.18 5.07 -10.85
C LEU A 127 -12.15 4.60 -9.76
N LYS A 128 -12.93 3.55 -10.01
CA LYS A 128 -13.78 2.94 -8.98
C LYS A 128 -12.95 2.38 -7.81
N GLY A 129 -11.86 1.68 -8.11
CA GLY A 129 -10.94 1.15 -7.10
C GLY A 129 -10.24 2.24 -6.29
N ILE A 130 -9.84 3.34 -6.93
CA ILE A 130 -9.26 4.49 -6.25
C ILE A 130 -10.31 5.12 -5.34
N ALA A 131 -11.52 5.40 -5.83
CA ALA A 131 -12.57 6.03 -5.04
C ALA A 131 -12.94 5.20 -3.80
N ILE A 132 -13.18 3.90 -3.97
CA ILE A 132 -13.52 2.99 -2.86
C ILE A 132 -12.33 2.89 -1.89
N GLY A 133 -11.11 2.78 -2.41
CA GLY A 133 -9.90 2.65 -1.60
C GLY A 133 -9.64 3.89 -0.77
N MET A 134 -9.77 5.07 -1.36
CA MET A 134 -9.67 6.35 -0.65
C MET A 134 -10.69 6.44 0.48
N LEU A 135 -11.94 6.03 0.24
CA LEU A 135 -12.99 6.07 1.25
C LEU A 135 -12.71 5.08 2.40
N ALA A 136 -12.24 3.88 2.08
CA ALA A 136 -11.88 2.87 3.07
C ALA A 136 -10.67 3.30 3.91
N LEU A 137 -9.60 3.79 3.29
CA LEU A 137 -8.41 4.26 3.99
C LEU A 137 -8.70 5.53 4.80
N PHE A 138 -9.56 6.42 4.32
CA PHE A 138 -10.05 7.58 5.07
C PHE A 138 -10.77 7.14 6.35
N GLY A 139 -11.73 6.23 6.25
CA GLY A 139 -12.45 5.69 7.41
C GLY A 139 -11.51 5.00 8.40
N LEU A 140 -10.57 4.20 7.89
CA LEU A 140 -9.56 3.54 8.71
C LEU A 140 -8.67 4.54 9.45
N ASN A 141 -8.29 5.66 8.80
CA ASN A 141 -7.50 6.70 9.46
C ASN A 141 -8.28 7.38 10.60
N LEU A 142 -9.58 7.63 10.43
CA LEU A 142 -10.42 8.16 11.51
C LEU A 142 -10.45 7.22 12.71
N VAL A 143 -10.62 5.91 12.47
CA VAL A 143 -10.57 4.90 13.53
C VAL A 143 -9.21 4.89 14.21
N ARG A 144 -8.11 4.99 13.45
CA ARG A 144 -6.75 5.08 13.99
C ARG A 144 -6.59 6.28 14.92
N ILE A 145 -6.93 7.49 14.46
CA ILE A 145 -6.76 8.72 15.24
C ILE A 145 -7.62 8.68 16.51
N ALA A 146 -8.88 8.23 16.40
CA ALA A 146 -9.76 8.06 17.56
C ALA A 146 -9.22 7.03 18.56
N SER A 147 -8.70 5.89 18.07
CA SER A 147 -8.06 4.87 18.91
C SER A 147 -6.83 5.43 19.63
N LEU A 148 -5.96 6.16 18.92
CA LEU A 148 -4.78 6.77 19.52
C LEU A 148 -5.14 7.82 20.58
N TYR A 149 -6.20 8.59 20.35
CA TYR A 149 -6.74 9.48 21.37
C TYR A 149 -7.12 8.71 22.65
N PHE A 150 -7.90 7.63 22.51
CA PHE A 150 -8.32 6.83 23.68
C PHE A 150 -7.17 6.09 24.37
N VAL A 151 -6.17 5.63 23.62
CA VAL A 151 -4.95 5.05 24.19
C VAL A 151 -4.17 6.13 24.94
N GLY A 152 -4.06 7.34 24.37
CA GLY A 152 -3.38 8.46 25.01
C GLY A 152 -3.96 8.84 26.37
N ILE A 153 -5.29 8.76 26.54
CA ILE A 153 -5.94 9.09 27.81
C ILE A 153 -5.94 7.94 28.83
N HIS A 154 -6.10 6.68 28.39
CA HIS A 154 -6.30 5.55 29.30
C HIS A 154 -5.05 4.68 29.51
N ALA A 155 -4.12 4.69 28.56
CA ALA A 155 -2.99 3.79 28.48
C ALA A 155 -1.77 4.47 27.82
N PRO A 156 -1.31 5.63 28.33
CA PRO A 156 -0.28 6.44 27.69
C PRO A 156 1.05 5.69 27.50
N ASP A 157 1.38 4.74 28.37
CA ASP A 157 2.57 3.90 28.26
C ASP A 157 2.60 3.07 26.96
N TYR A 158 1.43 2.78 26.37
CA TYR A 158 1.30 2.05 25.11
C TYR A 158 1.14 2.96 23.90
N PHE A 159 1.08 4.28 24.08
CA PHE A 159 0.80 5.22 22.99
C PHE A 159 1.82 5.10 21.86
N GLU A 160 3.12 5.10 22.18
CA GLU A 160 4.19 5.02 21.18
C GLU A 160 4.14 3.72 20.38
N PHE A 161 3.98 2.58 21.07
CA PHE A 161 3.83 1.28 20.43
C PHE A 161 2.59 1.24 19.51
N MET A 162 1.46 1.75 20.00
CA MET A 162 0.22 1.80 19.22
C MET A 162 0.37 2.68 17.99
N HIS A 163 1.04 3.83 18.15
CA HIS A 163 1.20 4.86 17.13
C HIS A 163 2.18 4.46 16.01
N VAL A 164 3.37 3.97 16.38
CA VAL A 164 4.48 3.71 15.44
C VAL A 164 4.49 2.28 14.91
N GLU A 165 4.16 1.30 15.75
CA GLU A 165 4.30 -0.11 15.39
C GLU A 165 2.96 -0.74 15.00
N PHE A 166 2.01 -0.76 15.93
CA PHE A 166 0.76 -1.49 15.74
C PHE A 166 -0.07 -0.92 14.60
N TRP A 167 -0.42 0.36 14.68
CA TRP A 167 -1.24 0.98 13.66
C TRP A 167 -0.55 1.04 12.30
N GLN A 168 0.78 1.20 12.26
CA GLN A 168 1.52 1.20 11.00
C GLN A 168 1.41 -0.16 10.28
N VAL A 169 1.62 -1.26 11.01
CA VAL A 169 1.52 -2.62 10.45
C VAL A 169 0.09 -2.92 10.02
N VAL A 170 -0.90 -2.60 10.86
CA VAL A 170 -2.32 -2.80 10.55
C VAL A 170 -2.73 -2.02 9.31
N PHE A 171 -2.34 -0.74 9.20
CA PHE A 171 -2.74 0.12 8.11
C PHE A 171 -2.14 -0.33 6.78
N ILE A 172 -0.84 -0.63 6.74
CA ILE A 172 -0.19 -1.19 5.55
C ILE A 172 -0.80 -2.54 5.18
N GLY A 173 -1.00 -3.42 6.16
CA GLY A 173 -1.60 -4.74 5.95
C GLY A 173 -3.00 -4.64 5.31
N LEU A 174 -3.86 -3.79 5.85
CA LEU A 174 -5.20 -3.55 5.31
C LEU A 174 -5.17 -2.91 3.92
N ALA A 175 -4.22 -2.01 3.65
CA ALA A 175 -4.04 -1.42 2.32
C ALA A 175 -3.63 -2.48 1.28
N ILE A 176 -2.71 -3.39 1.63
CA ILE A 176 -2.31 -4.52 0.79
C ILE A 176 -3.49 -5.47 0.55
N LEU A 177 -4.23 -5.83 1.61
CA LEU A 177 -5.42 -6.68 1.50
C LEU A 177 -6.48 -6.04 0.60
N TYR A 178 -6.71 -4.75 0.74
CA TYR A 178 -7.60 -4.00 -0.14
C TYR A 178 -7.13 -4.04 -1.60
N PHE A 179 -5.84 -3.83 -1.85
CA PHE A 179 -5.28 -3.94 -3.19
C PHE A 179 -5.50 -5.32 -3.80
N PHE A 180 -5.26 -6.41 -3.04
CA PHE A 180 -5.52 -7.77 -3.50
C PHE A 180 -7.01 -8.04 -3.74
N TYR A 181 -7.89 -7.54 -2.88
CA TYR A 181 -9.34 -7.62 -3.07
C TYR A 181 -9.76 -6.94 -4.38
N TRP A 182 -9.30 -5.71 -4.62
CA TRP A 182 -9.57 -4.99 -5.86
C TRP A 182 -8.99 -5.72 -7.08
N LEU A 183 -7.74 -6.21 -6.97
CA LEU A 183 -7.06 -6.97 -8.03
C LEU A 183 -7.87 -8.21 -8.41
N HIS A 184 -8.34 -8.96 -7.42
CA HIS A 184 -9.19 -10.12 -7.63
C HIS A 184 -10.51 -9.72 -8.31
N ALA A 185 -11.14 -8.62 -7.88
CA ALA A 185 -12.39 -8.14 -8.46
C ALA A 185 -12.25 -7.73 -9.95
N VAL A 186 -11.13 -7.14 -10.36
CA VAL A 186 -10.91 -6.69 -11.75
C VAL A 186 -10.40 -7.79 -12.68
N THR A 187 -9.85 -8.88 -12.12
CA THR A 187 -9.33 -10.03 -12.88
C THR A 187 -10.35 -11.16 -13.06
N LYS A 188 -11.49 -11.11 -12.36
CA LYS A 188 -12.60 -12.06 -12.59
C LYS A 188 -13.07 -11.99 -14.05
N PRO A 189 -13.05 -13.11 -14.80
CA PRO A 189 -13.67 -13.16 -16.12
C PRO A 189 -15.14 -12.79 -15.97
N ALA A 190 -15.63 -11.88 -16.82
CA ALA A 190 -17.07 -11.62 -16.90
C ALA A 190 -17.75 -12.97 -17.22
N SER A 191 -18.53 -13.50 -16.28
CA SER A 191 -19.30 -14.72 -16.47
C SER A 191 -20.10 -14.56 -17.76
N HIS A 192 -19.79 -15.36 -18.77
CA HIS A 192 -20.51 -15.41 -20.02
C HIS A 192 -22.01 -15.57 -19.72
N ALA A 193 -22.80 -14.53 -20.00
CA ALA A 193 -24.24 -14.67 -20.06
C ALA A 193 -24.54 -15.67 -21.21
N PRO A 194 -25.33 -16.72 -20.97
CA PRO A 194 -25.75 -17.60 -22.05
C PRO A 194 -26.53 -16.77 -23.07
N ALA A 195 -26.15 -16.88 -24.34
CA ALA A 195 -26.89 -16.28 -25.44
C ALA A 195 -28.32 -16.83 -25.44
N SER A 196 -29.29 -15.94 -25.22
CA SER A 196 -30.72 -16.18 -25.45
C SER A 196 -31.06 -15.98 -26.91
#